data_AF-A0A061NNY8-F1
#
_entry.id   AF-A0A061NNY8-F1
#
_cell.length_a   1.000
_cell.length_b   1.000
_cell.length_c   1.000
_cell.angle_alpha   90.00
_cell.angle_beta   90.00
_cell.angle_gamma   90.00
#
_symmetry.space_group_name_H-M   'P 1'
#
loop_
_entity.id
_entity.type
_entity.pdbx_description
1 polymer ?
#
loop_
_entity_poly.entity_id
_entity_poly.type
_entity_poly.pdbx_seq_one_letter_code
_entity_poly.pdbx_strand_id
1 'polypeptide(L)' 'MHQRLIVGLLVFAAVTVLSYFILGFALPLEEWAILLMSIALGFIAEFVFFKLRT' A
#
# COMPACT_ATOMS: atom_id res chain seq x y z
N MET A 1 10.94 13.02 -13.76
CA MET A 1 9.55 12.86 -13.25
C MET A 1 9.02 11.44 -13.40
N HIS A 2 9.14 10.80 -14.58
CA HIS A 2 8.69 9.41 -14.81
C HIS A 2 9.26 8.37 -13.83
N GLN A 3 10.56 8.40 -13.54
CA GLN A 3 11.17 7.46 -12.58
C GLN A 3 10.61 7.59 -11.16
N ARG A 4 10.18 8.80 -10.74
CA ARG A 4 9.56 9.01 -9.43
C ARG A 4 8.21 8.28 -9.36
N LEU A 5 7.38 8.41 -10.40
CA LEU A 5 6.09 7.72 -10.52
C LEU A 5 6.24 6.19 -10.51
N ILE A 6 7.21 5.64 -11.24
CA ILE A 6 7.45 4.19 -11.27
C ILE A 6 7.81 3.66 -9.88
N VAL A 7 8.69 4.37 -9.16
CA VAL A 7 9.07 3.95 -7.80
C VAL A 7 7.90 4.08 -6.83
N GLY A 8 7.09 5.14 -6.94
CA GLY A 8 5.86 5.27 -6.14
C GLY A 8 4.88 4.12 -6.36
N LEU A 9 4.65 3.76 -7.62
CA LEU A 9 3.80 2.63 -7.99
C LEU A 9 4.31 1.29 -7.44
N LEU A 10 5.63 1.08 -7.48
CA LEU A 10 6.24 -0.12 -6.90
C LEU A 10 6.07 -0.18 -5.38
N VAL A 11 6.23 0.95 -4.68
CA VAL A 11 5.99 1.04 -3.24
C VAL A 11 4.52 0.78 -2.91
N PHE A 12 3.60 1.41 -3.65
CA PHE A 12 2.16 1.17 -3.54
C PHE A 12 1.84 -0.32 -3.68
N ALA A 13 2.31 -0.96 -4.76
CA ALA A 13 2.02 -2.36 -5.05
C ALA A 13 2.59 -3.29 -3.97
N ALA A 14 3.85 -3.08 -3.57
CA ALA A 14 4.50 -3.88 -2.54
C ALA A 14 3.76 -3.79 -1.20
N VAL A 15 3.43 -2.58 -0.76
CA VAL A 15 2.73 -2.37 0.53
C VAL A 15 1.31 -2.91 0.48
N THR A 16 0.58 -2.69 -0.61
CA THR A 16 -0.79 -3.21 -0.76
C THR A 16 -0.81 -4.74 -0.69
N VAL A 17 0.08 -5.42 -1.41
CA VAL A 17 0.13 -6.89 -1.43
C VAL A 17 0.54 -7.43 -0.06
N LEU A 18 1.60 -6.88 0.55
CA LEU A 18 2.06 -7.34 1.86
C LEU A 18 1.00 -7.11 2.94
N SER A 19 0.38 -5.93 2.97
CA SER A 19 -0.68 -5.62 3.94
C SER A 19 -1.89 -6.52 3.78
N TYR A 20 -2.28 -6.87 2.55
CA TYR A 20 -3.37 -7.82 2.31
C TYR A 20 -3.11 -9.18 2.97
N PHE A 21 -1.92 -9.75 2.78
CA PHE A 21 -1.57 -11.03 3.40
C PHE A 21 -1.50 -10.93 4.92
N ILE A 22 -0.91 -9.86 5.45
CA ILE A 22 -0.76 -9.65 6.89
C ILE A 22 -2.15 -9.49 7.54
N LEU A 23 -2.98 -8.60 7.00
CA LEU A 23 -4.32 -8.33 7.53
C LEU A 23 -5.25 -9.53 7.36
N GLY A 24 -5.13 -10.26 6.24
CA GLY A 24 -5.83 -11.52 5.98
C GLY A 24 -5.54 -12.61 7.01
N PHE A 25 -4.32 -12.64 7.53
CA PHE A 25 -3.93 -13.59 8.58
C PHE A 25 -4.21 -13.07 9.99
N ALA A 26 -4.06 -11.76 10.21
CA ALA A 26 -4.07 -11.16 11.54
C ALA A 26 -5.47 -10.76 12.04
N LEU A 27 -6.40 -10.44 11.14
CA LEU A 27 -7.70 -9.89 11.50
C LEU A 27 -8.85 -10.76 11.00
N PRO A 28 -9.85 -11.08 11.83
CA PRO A 28 -11.07 -11.78 11.41
C PRO A 28 -12.05 -10.81 10.76
N LEU A 29 -11.64 -10.13 9.70
CA LEU A 29 -12.46 -9.19 8.93
C LEU A 29 -12.93 -9.81 7.61
N GLU A 30 -13.96 -9.22 7.02
CA GLU A 30 -14.39 -9.58 5.67
C GLU A 30 -13.32 -9.22 4.62
N GLU A 31 -13.19 -10.05 3.59
CA GLU A 31 -12.17 -9.88 2.53
C GLU A 31 -12.23 -8.49 1.88
N TRP A 32 -13.43 -7.95 1.66
CA TRP A 32 -13.61 -6.61 1.09
C TRP A 32 -13.06 -5.50 1.98
N ALA A 33 -13.21 -5.63 3.31
CA ALA A 33 -12.65 -4.67 4.26
C ALA A 33 -11.13 -4.75 4.28
N ILE A 34 -10.58 -5.96 4.25
CA ILE A 34 -9.12 -6.19 4.19
C ILE A 34 -8.54 -5.62 2.90
N LEU A 35 -9.21 -5.83 1.76
CA LEU A 35 -8.83 -5.27 0.47
C LEU A 35 -8.81 -3.73 0.51
N LEU A 36 -9.87 -3.11 1.02
CA LEU A 36 -9.96 -1.65 1.15
C LEU A 36 -8.86 -1.08 2.05
N MET A 37 -8.63 -1.70 3.21
CA MET A 37 -7.56 -1.29 4.13
C MET A 37 -6.18 -1.42 3.49
N SER A 38 -5.94 -2.49 2.74
CA SER A 38 -4.66 -2.74 2.08
C SER A 38 -4.38 -1.71 0.99
N ILE A 39 -5.39 -1.36 0.19
CA ILE A 39 -5.29 -0.31 -0.84
C ILE A 39 -5.02 1.05 -0.17
N ALA A 40 -5.73 1.36 0.93
CA ALA A 40 -5.52 2.59 1.67
C ALA A 40 -4.08 2.70 2.21
N LEU A 41 -3.54 1.60 2.78
CA LEU A 41 -2.16 1.53 3.24
C LEU A 41 -1.14 1.71 2.11
N GLY A 42 -1.42 1.12 0.94
CA GLY A 42 -0.63 1.34 -0.27
C GLY A 42 -0.50 2.82 -0.64
N PHE A 43 -1.63 3.53 -0.71
CA PHE A 43 -1.65 4.96 -1.03
C PHE A 43 -0.94 5.80 0.02
N ILE A 44 -1.13 5.48 1.31
CA ILE A 44 -0.43 6.17 2.40
C ILE A 44 1.08 5.98 2.27
N ALA A 45 1.55 4.76 1.98
CA ALA A 45 2.97 4.48 1.83
C ALA A 45 3.59 5.20 0.62
N GLU A 46 2.90 5.21 -0.51
CA GLU A 46 3.32 5.98 -1.68
C GLU A 46 3.41 7.48 -1.36
N PHE A 47 2.40 8.04 -0.71
CA PHE A 47 2.38 9.45 -0.31
C PHE A 47 3.53 9.79 0.65
N VAL A 48 3.76 8.97 1.67
CA VAL A 48 4.85 9.13 2.63
C VAL A 48 6.21 9.05 1.93
N PHE A 49 6.38 8.07 1.03
CA PHE A 49 7.61 7.90 0.26
C PHE A 49 7.93 9.15 -0.58
N PHE A 50 6.93 9.74 -1.25
CA PHE A 50 7.15 10.97 -2.01
C PHE A 50 7.43 12.17 -1.12
N LYS A 51 6.69 12.32 -0.02
CA LYS A 51 6.83 13.43 0.92
C LYS A 51 8.19 13.44 1.63
N LEU A 52 8.75 12.27 1.93
CA LEU A 52 10.08 12.14 2.55
C LEU A 52 11.24 12.43 1.59
N ARG A 53 10.97 12.49 0.27
CA ARG A 53 11.99 12.71 -0.78
C ARG A 53 11.94 14.12 -1.41
N THR A 54 11.07 15.00 -0.92
CA THR A 54 10.94 16.42 -1.30
C THR A 54 11.31 17.30 -0.14
#